data_AF-A0A847YDK9-F1
#
_entry.id   AF-A0A847YDK9-F1
#
_cell.length_a   1.000
_cell.length_b   1.000
_cell.length_c   1.000
_cell.angle_alpha   90.00
_cell.angle_beta   90.00
_cell.angle_gamma   90.00
#
_symmetry.space_group_name_H-M   'P 1'
#
loop_
_entity.id
_entity.type
_entity.pdbx_description
1 polymer ?
#
loop_
_entity_poly.entity_id
_entity_poly.type
_entity_poly.pdbx_seq_one_letter_code
_entity_poly.pdbx_strand_id
1 'polypeptide(L)'
;DVAVPWHYPWVLFTVTIPVGLLLLGALGVWGAFPRRAGLSTSVEARLVRWNFPHLFPRRAGLSRSVEAASHENIASREQASPLGRGWWLVLGTIVFFLVLFSAPRVPVYDGERLLLPVFPLWAVFVGIGAKRLVDLPIAGWQSRPPSRRWICVAAFLLFQGIGIAWFRPAWLSYYNALAGGLWGAERLGFEVSYWGDGISENLLRDVAHRCQEGEAVGFAPSLAPFQPPGLVFASPSLAEKQVRLIGWNGEEPRPKWLVLYHRRADLNGLPPPLLDRPSVAEVRKQGVWLARVISLTEPE
;
A
#
# COMPACT_ATOMS: atom_id res chain seq x y z
N ASP A 1 -11.43 -6.40 19.46
CA ASP A 1 -10.37 -5.62 18.79
C ASP A 1 -10.57 -4.12 18.92
N VAL A 2 -10.10 -3.50 20.00
CA VAL A 2 -10.21 -2.02 20.19
C VAL A 2 -8.90 -1.38 20.69
N ALA A 3 -7.76 -2.09 20.69
CA ALA A 3 -6.52 -1.56 21.28
C ALA A 3 -5.33 -1.61 20.31
N VAL A 4 -5.42 -0.86 19.20
CA VAL A 4 -4.21 -0.40 18.52
C VAL A 4 -3.80 0.95 19.11
N PRO A 5 -2.48 1.24 19.23
CA PRO A 5 -2.04 2.53 19.73
C PRO A 5 -2.44 3.66 18.77
N TRP A 6 -2.62 4.87 19.28
CA TRP A 6 -3.03 6.05 18.50
C TRP A 6 -2.12 6.33 17.30
N HIS A 7 -0.84 5.94 17.37
CA HIS A 7 0.13 6.15 16.30
C HIS A 7 0.06 5.08 15.20
N TYR A 8 -0.80 4.06 15.33
CA TYR A 8 -0.96 2.97 14.38
C TYR A 8 -1.10 3.40 12.92
N PRO A 9 -2.03 4.31 12.53
CA PRO A 9 -2.18 4.70 11.12
C PRO A 9 -0.94 5.42 10.58
N TRP A 10 -0.25 6.18 11.42
CA TRP A 10 0.99 6.87 11.05
C TRP A 10 2.13 5.88 10.80
N VAL A 11 2.25 4.88 11.67
CA VAL A 11 3.23 3.81 11.51
C VAL A 11 2.94 3.02 10.24
N LEU A 12 1.70 2.54 10.04
CA LEU A 12 1.34 1.81 8.82
C LEU A 12 1.60 2.61 7.56
N PHE A 13 1.13 3.86 7.48
CA PHE A 13 1.43 4.75 6.35
C PHE A 13 2.95 4.83 6.06
N THR A 14 3.76 4.89 7.10
CA THR A 14 5.21 5.02 7.00
C THR A 14 5.91 3.71 6.62
N VAL A 15 5.38 2.55 7.00
CA VAL A 15 6.05 1.25 6.77
C VAL A 15 5.50 0.46 5.59
N THR A 16 4.33 0.82 5.04
CA THR A 16 3.73 0.09 3.91
C THR A 16 3.84 0.81 2.57
N ILE A 17 4.25 2.09 2.55
CA ILE A 17 4.57 2.83 1.32
C ILE A 17 6.06 2.68 0.99
N PRO A 18 6.48 2.34 -0.24
CA PRO A 18 7.89 2.30 -0.60
C PRO A 18 8.65 3.58 -0.21
N VAL A 19 9.83 3.42 0.40
CA VAL A 19 10.59 4.52 1.02
C VAL A 19 10.88 5.65 0.02
N GLY A 20 11.17 5.33 -1.24
CA GLY A 20 11.38 6.34 -2.27
C GLY A 20 10.14 7.19 -2.54
N LEU A 21 8.94 6.60 -2.47
CA LEU A 21 7.68 7.35 -2.61
C LEU A 21 7.38 8.19 -1.37
N LEU A 22 7.77 7.75 -0.17
CA LEU A 22 7.71 8.60 1.03
C LEU A 22 8.62 9.83 0.89
N LEU A 23 9.86 9.63 0.45
CA LEU A 23 10.82 10.73 0.25
C LEU A 23 10.37 11.70 -0.83
N LEU A 24 9.86 11.19 -1.96
CA LEU A 24 9.31 12.03 -3.02
C LEU A 24 8.06 12.78 -2.54
N GLY A 25 7.15 12.12 -1.84
CA GLY A 25 5.98 12.80 -1.29
C GLY A 25 6.34 13.90 -0.29
N ALA A 26 7.32 13.68 0.59
CA ALA A 26 7.84 14.71 1.49
C ALA A 26 8.47 15.90 0.74
N LEU A 27 9.27 15.64 -0.29
CA LEU A 27 9.80 16.68 -1.18
C LEU A 27 8.68 17.44 -1.91
N GLY A 28 7.61 16.73 -2.27
CA GLY A 28 6.40 17.28 -2.86
C GLY A 28 5.66 18.22 -1.92
N VAL A 29 5.43 17.79 -0.68
CA VAL A 29 4.81 18.58 0.39
C VAL A 29 5.61 19.85 0.63
N TRP A 30 6.93 19.74 0.88
CA TRP A 30 7.79 20.92 1.07
C TRP A 30 7.61 21.89 -0.10
N GLY A 31 7.68 21.37 -1.31
CA GLY A 31 7.56 22.18 -2.51
C GLY A 31 6.16 22.75 -2.82
N ALA A 32 5.10 22.15 -2.31
CA ALA A 32 3.73 22.59 -2.57
C ALA A 32 3.36 23.85 -1.78
N PHE A 33 4.05 24.12 -0.66
CA PHE A 33 3.82 25.29 0.17
C PHE A 33 4.94 26.31 -0.04
N PRO A 34 4.68 27.42 -0.77
CA PRO A 34 5.66 28.48 -0.92
C PRO A 34 6.06 28.99 0.47
N ARG A 35 7.37 29.10 0.74
CA ARG A 35 7.80 29.87 1.91
C ARG A 35 7.36 31.31 1.66
N ARG A 36 6.64 31.91 2.62
CA ARG A 36 6.48 33.37 2.67
C ARG A 36 7.88 33.97 2.88
N ALA A 37 8.63 34.12 1.80
CA ALA A 37 9.86 34.88 1.78
C ALA A 37 9.62 36.06 0.85
N GLY A 38 9.54 37.25 1.42
CA GLY A 38 9.51 38.52 0.70
C GLY A 38 10.84 38.82 0.01
N LEU A 39 11.31 37.91 -0.84
CA LEU A 39 12.50 38.09 -1.66
C LEU A 39 12.22 37.56 -3.06
N SER A 40 12.01 38.53 -3.96
CA SER A 40 12.08 38.41 -5.40
C SER A 40 13.12 37.38 -5.83
N THR A 41 12.68 36.19 -6.24
CA THR A 41 13.47 35.33 -7.10
C THR A 41 12.57 34.78 -8.19
N SER A 42 12.82 35.24 -9.41
CA SER A 42 12.18 34.94 -10.68
C SER A 42 12.20 33.45 -11.10
N VAL A 43 12.59 32.55 -10.20
CA VAL A 43 12.74 31.11 -10.39
C VAL A 43 11.46 30.36 -9.99
N GLU A 44 10.76 30.77 -8.92
CA GLU A 44 9.54 30.09 -8.46
C GLU A 44 8.36 30.26 -9.44
N ALA A 45 8.29 31.40 -10.13
CA ALA A 45 7.22 31.68 -11.11
C ALA A 45 7.24 30.72 -12.33
N ARG A 46 8.36 30.04 -12.60
CA ARG A 46 8.45 29.02 -13.67
C ARG A 46 7.95 27.65 -13.26
N LEU A 47 7.93 27.32 -11.97
CA LEU A 47 7.56 25.98 -11.49
C LEU A 47 6.04 25.74 -11.50
N VAL A 48 5.23 26.81 -11.51
CA VAL A 48 3.77 26.72 -11.45
C VAL A 48 3.09 26.85 -12.82
N ARG A 49 3.82 27.30 -13.86
CA ARG A 49 3.29 27.31 -15.23
C ARG A 49 3.49 25.95 -15.89
N TRP A 50 2.48 25.09 -15.77
CA TRP A 50 2.28 23.97 -16.69
C TRP A 50 2.05 24.52 -18.10
N ASN A 51 3.12 24.66 -18.87
CA ASN A 51 3.04 25.06 -20.26
C ASN A 51 3.07 23.77 -21.10
N PHE A 52 1.91 23.34 -21.59
CA PHE A 52 1.77 22.31 -22.63
C PHE A 52 1.51 22.99 -23.98
N PRO A 53 2.53 23.51 -24.69
CA PRO A 53 2.30 24.23 -25.93
C PRO A 53 1.90 23.33 -27.12
N HIS A 54 1.85 22.00 -26.93
CA HIS A 54 1.68 21.05 -28.03
C HIS A 54 0.23 20.55 -28.24
N LEU A 55 -0.70 20.85 -27.32
CA LEU A 55 -2.04 20.24 -27.32
C LEU A 55 -3.19 21.17 -27.70
N PHE A 56 -2.95 22.48 -27.87
CA PHE A 56 -3.98 23.41 -28.33
C PHE A 56 -3.38 24.47 -29.28
N PRO A 57 -3.74 24.48 -30.58
CA PRO A 57 -3.34 25.57 -31.45
C PRO A 57 -4.03 26.87 -31.03
N ARG A 58 -3.22 27.93 -30.84
CA ARG A 58 -3.70 29.30 -30.59
C ARG A 58 -4.62 29.74 -31.74
N ARG A 59 -5.89 30.04 -31.45
CA ARG A 59 -6.70 30.88 -32.34
C ARG A 59 -6.18 32.32 -32.27
N ALA A 60 -5.75 32.82 -33.42
CA ALA A 60 -5.40 34.21 -33.63
C ALA A 60 -6.66 35.06 -33.87
N GLY A 61 -6.67 36.26 -33.31
CA GLY A 61 -7.50 37.39 -33.74
C GLY A 61 -8.78 37.63 -32.96
N LEU A 62 -8.84 38.72 -32.19
CA LEU A 62 -9.63 39.92 -32.55
C LEU A 62 -9.56 41.01 -31.45
N SER A 63 -9.44 42.25 -31.94
CA SER A 63 -9.69 43.57 -31.33
C SER A 63 -9.05 43.94 -29.99
N ARG A 64 -7.99 44.75 -30.11
CA ARG A 64 -7.62 45.80 -29.15
C ARG A 64 -8.72 46.89 -29.09
N SER A 65 -8.66 47.66 -28.00
CA SER A 65 -9.35 48.92 -27.68
C SER A 65 -10.80 48.82 -27.20
N VAL A 66 -10.98 48.75 -25.87
CA VAL A 66 -11.99 49.50 -25.06
C VAL A 66 -11.78 49.31 -23.53
N GLU A 67 -11.02 48.31 -23.05
CA GLU A 67 -10.89 47.98 -21.61
C GLU A 67 -9.82 48.73 -20.79
N ALA A 68 -9.52 50.00 -21.09
CA ALA A 68 -8.39 50.69 -20.43
C ALA A 68 -8.71 51.39 -19.09
N ALA A 69 -9.97 51.51 -18.66
CA ALA A 69 -10.33 52.39 -17.54
C ALA A 69 -11.02 51.72 -16.33
N SER A 70 -11.29 50.42 -16.36
CA SER A 70 -11.96 49.70 -15.26
C SER A 70 -11.09 48.63 -14.58
N HIS A 71 -9.85 48.42 -15.07
CA HIS A 71 -9.00 47.30 -14.65
C HIS A 71 -8.07 47.59 -13.46
N GLU A 72 -7.92 48.85 -13.02
CA GLU A 72 -6.97 49.17 -11.94
C GLU A 72 -7.43 48.72 -10.54
N ASN A 73 -8.74 48.60 -10.30
CA ASN A 73 -9.26 48.23 -8.98
C ASN A 73 -9.61 46.74 -8.80
N ILE A 74 -9.64 45.94 -9.87
CA ILE A 74 -9.90 44.49 -9.79
C ILE A 74 -8.59 43.68 -9.71
N ALA A 75 -7.50 44.20 -10.29
CA ALA A 75 -6.21 43.51 -10.35
C ALA A 75 -5.50 43.34 -8.98
N SER A 76 -5.88 44.10 -7.95
CA SER A 76 -5.24 44.08 -6.64
C SER A 76 -5.86 43.06 -5.65
N ARG A 77 -7.05 42.49 -5.95
CA ARG A 77 -7.72 41.51 -5.07
C ARG A 77 -7.50 40.04 -5.46
N GLU A 78 -6.89 39.77 -6.62
CA GLU A 78 -6.75 38.42 -7.18
C GLU A 78 -5.34 37.79 -7.05
N GLN A 79 -4.45 38.40 -6.25
CA GLN A 79 -3.04 37.97 -6.15
C GLN A 79 -2.70 37.08 -4.94
N ALA A 80 -3.69 36.47 -4.30
CA ALA A 80 -3.46 35.27 -3.50
C ALA A 80 -3.85 34.05 -4.34
N SER A 81 -2.88 33.48 -5.06
CA SER A 81 -3.10 32.37 -5.99
C SER A 81 -3.95 31.26 -5.33
N PRO A 82 -5.13 30.90 -5.88
CA PRO A 82 -6.01 29.85 -5.34
C PRO A 82 -5.31 28.50 -5.14
N LEU A 83 -4.22 28.27 -5.88
CA LEU A 83 -3.39 27.08 -5.87
C LEU A 83 -2.82 26.75 -4.47
N GLY A 84 -2.49 27.77 -3.67
CA GLY A 84 -1.98 27.54 -2.31
C GLY A 84 -3.01 26.93 -1.36
N ARG A 85 -4.31 27.24 -1.56
CA ARG A 85 -5.41 26.68 -0.75
C ARG A 85 -5.74 25.23 -1.13
N GLY A 86 -5.56 24.87 -2.40
CA GLY A 86 -5.80 23.49 -2.88
C GLY A 86 -4.88 22.47 -2.21
N TRP A 87 -3.60 22.79 -2.01
CA TRP A 87 -2.67 21.88 -1.35
C TRP A 87 -2.97 21.63 0.13
N TRP A 88 -3.49 22.64 0.83
CA TRP A 88 -3.97 22.48 2.21
C TRP A 88 -5.18 21.55 2.30
N LEU A 89 -6.05 21.55 1.29
CA LEU A 89 -7.16 20.61 1.25
C LEU A 89 -6.66 19.18 1.08
N VAL A 90 -5.78 18.92 0.10
CA VAL A 90 -5.22 17.58 -0.14
C VAL A 90 -4.47 17.06 1.10
N LEU A 91 -3.55 17.87 1.65
CA LEU A 91 -2.80 17.49 2.85
C LEU A 91 -3.73 17.35 4.07
N GLY A 92 -4.70 18.27 4.21
CA GLY A 92 -5.69 18.23 5.28
C GLY A 92 -6.55 16.98 5.23
N THR A 93 -6.93 16.50 4.05
CA THR A 93 -7.66 15.23 3.88
C THR A 93 -6.80 14.03 4.27
N ILE A 94 -5.52 14.01 3.88
CA ILE A 94 -4.58 12.95 4.33
C ILE A 94 -4.50 12.92 5.85
N VAL A 95 -4.22 14.08 6.46
CA VAL A 95 -4.11 14.22 7.92
C VAL A 95 -5.42 13.86 8.60
N PHE A 96 -6.56 14.25 8.03
CA PHE A 96 -7.88 13.90 8.56
C PHE A 96 -8.06 12.39 8.67
N PHE A 97 -7.75 11.60 7.63
CA PHE A 97 -7.86 10.14 7.71
C PHE A 97 -6.89 9.53 8.73
N LEU A 98 -5.65 10.02 8.77
CA LEU A 98 -4.66 9.54 9.75
C LEU A 98 -5.11 9.84 11.19
N VAL A 99 -5.65 11.04 11.46
CA VAL A 99 -6.17 11.43 12.77
C VAL A 99 -7.47 10.68 13.11
N LEU A 100 -8.37 10.49 12.14
CA LEU A 100 -9.63 9.75 12.35
C LEU A 100 -9.34 8.33 12.86
N PHE A 101 -8.41 7.61 12.22
CA PHE A 101 -8.01 6.28 12.66
C PHE A 101 -7.01 6.27 13.83
N SER A 102 -6.57 7.45 14.29
CA SER A 102 -5.84 7.61 15.55
C SER A 102 -6.78 7.80 16.75
N ALA A 103 -8.04 8.13 16.49
CA ALA A 103 -8.99 8.50 17.54
C ALA A 103 -9.39 7.27 18.39
N PRO A 104 -9.50 7.43 19.72
CA PRO A 104 -9.90 6.34 20.59
C PRO A 104 -11.29 5.83 20.22
N ARG A 105 -11.51 4.52 20.35
CA ARG A 105 -12.78 3.82 20.08
C ARG A 105 -13.19 3.74 18.61
N VAL A 106 -12.38 4.25 17.68
CA VAL A 106 -12.56 3.94 16.25
C VAL A 106 -12.11 2.49 16.04
N PRO A 107 -12.97 1.62 15.48
CA PRO A 107 -12.61 0.24 15.24
C PRO A 107 -11.57 0.15 14.12
N VAL A 108 -10.44 -0.51 14.41
CA VAL A 108 -9.33 -0.69 13.49
C VAL A 108 -9.11 -2.20 13.31
N TYR A 109 -9.79 -2.79 12.32
CA TYR A 109 -9.72 -4.24 12.05
C TYR A 109 -9.17 -4.58 10.66
N ASP A 110 -8.92 -3.57 9.83
CA ASP A 110 -8.65 -3.74 8.39
C ASP A 110 -7.22 -3.38 7.95
N GLY A 111 -6.31 -3.22 8.90
CA GLY A 111 -4.90 -2.99 8.56
C GLY A 111 -4.70 -1.68 7.78
N GLU A 112 -3.82 -1.77 6.79
CA GLU A 112 -3.55 -0.69 5.83
C GLU A 112 -4.74 -0.37 4.92
N ARG A 113 -5.75 -1.25 4.80
CA ARG A 113 -6.91 -1.01 3.93
C ARG A 113 -7.76 0.17 4.40
N LEU A 114 -7.68 0.51 5.70
CA LEU A 114 -8.29 1.71 6.26
C LEU A 114 -7.70 3.00 5.65
N LEU A 115 -6.46 2.92 5.16
CA LEU A 115 -5.71 4.06 4.62
C LEU A 115 -5.78 4.14 3.09
N LEU A 116 -6.59 3.32 2.41
CA LEU A 116 -6.76 3.37 0.95
C LEU A 116 -7.04 4.79 0.39
N PRO A 117 -7.85 5.65 1.05
CA PRO A 117 -8.06 7.02 0.57
C PRO A 117 -6.79 7.88 0.60
N VAL A 118 -5.83 7.56 1.47
CA VAL A 118 -4.59 8.34 1.65
C VAL A 118 -3.62 8.13 0.47
N PHE A 119 -3.54 6.92 -0.08
CA PHE A 119 -2.56 6.59 -1.13
C PHE A 119 -2.66 7.43 -2.41
N PRO A 120 -3.84 7.61 -3.06
CA PRO A 120 -3.94 8.45 -4.25
C PRO A 120 -3.65 9.93 -3.95
N LEU A 121 -4.00 10.41 -2.76
CA LEU A 121 -3.70 11.78 -2.34
C LEU A 121 -2.20 11.97 -2.12
N TRP A 122 -1.52 10.99 -1.51
CA TRP A 122 -0.07 11.00 -1.36
C TRP A 122 0.64 10.95 -2.72
N ALA A 123 0.11 10.19 -3.67
CA ALA A 123 0.66 10.09 -5.03
C ALA A 123 0.71 11.45 -5.75
N VAL A 124 -0.21 12.38 -5.44
CA VAL A 124 -0.14 13.76 -5.95
C VAL A 124 1.16 14.44 -5.49
N PHE A 125 1.48 14.35 -4.20
CA PHE A 125 2.73 14.89 -3.67
C PHE A 125 3.95 14.15 -4.21
N VAL A 126 3.88 12.84 -4.40
CA VAL A 126 4.94 12.06 -5.07
C VAL A 126 5.23 12.63 -6.46
N GLY A 127 4.20 12.94 -7.26
CA GLY A 127 4.38 13.54 -8.58
C GLY A 127 5.06 14.91 -8.53
N ILE A 128 4.66 15.76 -7.58
CA ILE A 128 5.30 17.08 -7.35
C ILE A 128 6.77 16.90 -6.95
N GLY A 129 7.06 15.96 -6.04
CA GLY A 129 8.41 15.63 -5.61
C GLY A 129 9.26 15.06 -6.75
N ALA A 130 8.69 14.19 -7.58
CA ALA A 130 9.38 13.63 -8.74
C ALA A 130 9.78 14.72 -9.73
N LYS A 131 8.90 15.70 -10.00
CA LYS A 131 9.23 16.87 -10.83
C LYS A 131 10.37 17.67 -10.22
N ARG A 132 10.35 17.88 -8.90
CA ARG A 132 11.44 18.58 -8.20
C ARG A 132 12.76 17.82 -8.25
N LEU A 133 12.71 16.50 -8.14
CA LEU A 133 13.89 15.64 -8.30
C LEU A 133 14.50 15.81 -9.70
N VAL A 134 13.69 15.89 -10.76
CA VAL A 134 14.16 16.20 -12.12
C VAL A 134 14.82 17.59 -12.19
N ASP A 135 14.26 18.59 -11.53
CA ASP A 135 14.74 19.98 -11.58
C ASP A 135 15.85 20.32 -10.57
N LEU A 136 16.32 19.35 -9.78
CA LEU A 136 17.25 19.60 -8.67
C LEU A 136 18.45 20.48 -9.08
N PRO A 137 18.79 21.51 -8.30
CA PRO A 137 19.89 22.44 -8.59
C PRO A 137 21.27 21.88 -8.22
N ILE A 138 21.54 20.64 -8.62
CA ILE A 138 22.82 19.97 -8.40
C ILE A 138 23.59 20.03 -9.71
N ALA A 139 24.78 20.66 -9.73
CA ALA A 139 25.55 20.91 -10.96
C ALA A 139 25.78 19.64 -11.80
N GLY A 140 26.14 18.52 -11.16
CA GLY A 140 26.33 17.22 -11.83
C GLY A 140 25.03 16.58 -12.35
N TRP A 141 23.88 16.95 -11.80
CA TRP A 141 22.58 16.50 -12.28
C TRP A 141 22.08 17.37 -13.43
N GLN A 142 22.22 18.69 -13.30
CA GLN A 142 21.80 19.67 -14.31
C GLN A 142 22.65 19.62 -15.58
N SER A 143 23.89 19.14 -15.50
CA SER A 143 24.73 18.89 -16.68
C SER A 143 24.18 17.77 -17.58
N ARG A 144 23.25 16.94 -17.08
CA ARG A 144 22.59 15.89 -17.87
C ARG A 144 21.41 16.45 -18.67
N PRO A 145 21.20 15.98 -19.91
CA PRO A 145 20.05 16.41 -20.71
C PRO A 145 18.72 16.09 -19.99
N PRO A 146 17.68 16.92 -20.15
CA PRO A 146 16.40 16.74 -19.47
C PRO A 146 15.78 15.34 -19.64
N SER A 147 15.92 14.75 -20.83
CA SER A 147 15.42 13.39 -21.12
C SER A 147 16.04 12.33 -20.22
N ARG A 148 17.37 12.38 -19.99
CA ARG A 148 18.05 11.43 -19.10
C ARG A 148 17.60 11.59 -17.66
N ARG A 149 17.39 12.83 -17.20
CA ARG A 149 16.87 13.09 -15.85
C ARG A 149 15.46 12.50 -15.67
N TRP A 150 14.58 12.70 -16.64
CA TRP A 150 13.24 12.09 -16.65
C TRP A 150 13.29 10.56 -16.68
N ILE A 151 14.13 9.97 -17.53
CA ILE A 151 14.30 8.50 -17.59
C ILE A 151 14.78 7.96 -16.24
N CYS A 152 15.76 8.62 -15.61
CA CYS A 152 16.25 8.21 -14.29
C CYS A 152 15.16 8.28 -13.22
N VAL A 153 14.36 9.35 -13.19
CA VAL A 153 13.25 9.46 -12.22
C VAL A 153 12.15 8.45 -12.52
N ALA A 154 11.81 8.21 -13.79
CA ALA A 154 10.85 7.18 -14.18
C ALA A 154 11.34 5.77 -13.80
N ALA A 155 12.61 5.45 -14.04
CA ALA A 155 13.22 4.19 -13.63
C ALA A 155 13.21 4.04 -12.10
N PHE A 156 13.51 5.10 -11.36
CA PHE A 156 13.39 5.11 -9.91
C PHE A 156 11.96 4.82 -9.43
N LEU A 157 10.96 5.46 -10.03
CA LEU A 157 9.54 5.23 -9.71
C LEU A 157 9.12 3.80 -10.03
N LEU A 158 9.51 3.26 -11.18
CA LEU A 158 9.26 1.87 -11.55
C LEU A 158 9.89 0.90 -10.55
N PHE A 159 11.11 1.19 -10.10
CA PHE A 159 11.79 0.38 -9.09
C PHE A 159 11.06 0.36 -7.74
N GLN A 160 10.36 1.45 -7.37
CA GLN A 160 9.51 1.45 -6.16
C GLN A 160 8.36 0.43 -6.25
N GLY A 161 7.98 0.01 -7.45
CA GLY A 161 6.96 -1.02 -7.69
C GLY A 161 7.45 -2.46 -7.57
N ILE A 162 8.73 -2.72 -7.25
CA ILE A 162 9.28 -4.08 -7.20
C ILE A 162 8.57 -4.99 -6.19
N GLY A 163 8.01 -4.42 -5.12
CA GLY A 163 7.20 -5.13 -4.14
C GLY A 163 5.99 -5.85 -4.76
N ILE A 164 5.38 -5.27 -5.81
CA ILE A 164 4.23 -5.86 -6.52
C ILE A 164 4.58 -7.20 -7.15
N ALA A 165 5.81 -7.36 -7.63
CA ALA A 165 6.30 -8.62 -8.19
C ALA A 165 6.79 -9.57 -7.09
N TRP A 166 7.56 -9.05 -6.13
CA TRP A 166 8.19 -9.87 -5.09
C TRP A 166 7.16 -10.53 -4.16
N PHE A 167 6.10 -9.80 -3.81
CA PHE A 167 5.12 -10.25 -2.83
C PHE A 167 3.98 -11.08 -3.43
N ARG A 168 3.93 -11.30 -4.75
CA ARG A 168 2.92 -12.20 -5.34
C ARG A 168 2.94 -13.59 -4.70
N PRO A 169 1.80 -14.19 -4.32
CA PRO A 169 0.44 -13.63 -4.37
C PRO A 169 0.00 -12.88 -3.08
N ALA A 170 0.85 -12.81 -2.05
CA ALA A 170 0.55 -12.21 -0.75
C ALA A 170 0.95 -10.71 -0.69
N TRP A 171 0.24 -9.86 -1.42
CA TRP A 171 0.57 -8.42 -1.48
C TRP A 171 0.37 -7.70 -0.14
N LEU A 172 -0.60 -8.13 0.66
CA LEU A 172 -0.90 -7.53 1.97
C LEU A 172 0.14 -7.90 3.05
N SER A 173 1.16 -8.68 2.68
CA SER A 173 2.33 -8.97 3.53
C SER A 173 3.51 -8.03 3.27
N TYR A 174 3.36 -7.04 2.39
CA TYR A 174 4.45 -6.11 2.07
C TYR A 174 4.74 -5.14 3.21
N TYR A 175 6.01 -5.04 3.59
CA TYR A 175 6.56 -3.97 4.40
C TYR A 175 7.81 -3.40 3.71
N ASN A 176 8.00 -2.09 3.82
CA ASN A 176 9.11 -1.39 3.19
C ASN A 176 10.43 -1.57 3.97
N ALA A 177 11.50 -0.97 3.46
CA ALA A 177 12.82 -1.08 4.06
C ALA A 177 12.96 -0.44 5.45
N LEU A 178 12.10 0.52 5.85
CA LEU A 178 12.14 1.13 7.19
C LEU A 178 11.74 0.13 8.28
N ALA A 179 10.85 -0.82 7.98
CA ALA A 179 10.52 -1.93 8.86
C ALA A 179 11.47 -3.13 8.70
N GLY A 180 12.50 -3.05 7.84
CA GLY A 180 13.37 -4.19 7.51
C GLY A 180 12.71 -5.23 6.60
N GLY A 181 11.72 -4.83 5.80
CA GLY A 181 10.88 -5.76 5.06
C GLY A 181 9.92 -6.53 5.96
N LEU A 182 9.28 -7.57 5.42
CA LEU A 182 8.40 -8.45 6.16
C LEU A 182 9.13 -9.17 7.32
N TRP A 183 10.38 -9.55 7.11
CA TRP A 183 11.21 -10.16 8.17
C TRP A 183 11.36 -9.26 9.39
N GLY A 184 11.71 -7.99 9.17
CA GLY A 184 11.84 -7.05 10.27
C GLY A 184 10.47 -6.70 10.86
N ALA A 185 9.43 -6.63 10.02
CA ALA A 185 8.08 -6.35 10.48
C ALA A 185 7.55 -7.42 11.45
N GLU A 186 7.74 -8.71 11.14
CA GLU A 186 7.41 -9.82 12.04
C GLU A 186 8.09 -9.67 13.41
N ARG A 187 9.39 -9.35 13.42
CA ARG A 187 10.19 -9.15 14.63
C ARG A 187 9.75 -7.94 15.45
N LEU A 188 9.29 -6.89 14.77
CA LEU A 188 8.73 -5.70 15.41
C LEU A 188 7.31 -5.91 15.95
N GLY A 189 6.71 -7.08 15.72
CA GLY A 189 5.38 -7.39 16.24
C GLY A 189 4.24 -7.11 15.27
N PHE A 190 4.52 -6.73 14.02
CA PHE A 190 3.48 -6.45 13.04
C PHE A 190 2.75 -7.72 12.61
N GLU A 191 1.51 -7.51 12.14
CA GLU A 191 0.72 -8.55 11.49
C GLU A 191 1.34 -8.87 10.13
N VAL A 192 1.51 -10.16 9.82
CA VAL A 192 2.26 -10.61 8.63
C VAL A 192 1.35 -11.06 7.49
N SER A 193 0.09 -11.38 7.79
CA SER A 193 -0.93 -11.74 6.81
C SER A 193 -2.27 -11.10 7.17
N TYR A 194 -2.99 -10.62 6.16
CA TYR A 194 -4.36 -10.18 6.30
C TYR A 194 -5.32 -11.24 5.73
N TRP A 195 -6.25 -11.76 6.54
CA TRP A 195 -7.31 -12.69 6.11
C TRP A 195 -6.88 -13.91 5.27
N GLY A 196 -5.64 -14.38 5.43
CA GLY A 196 -5.12 -15.51 4.68
C GLY A 196 -4.75 -15.18 3.22
N ASP A 197 -4.39 -13.94 2.89
CA ASP A 197 -3.86 -13.54 1.56
C ASP A 197 -2.65 -14.39 1.11
N GLY A 198 -1.92 -14.99 2.07
CA GLY A 198 -0.85 -15.96 1.81
C GLY A 198 -1.33 -17.32 1.25
N ILE A 199 -2.63 -17.63 1.31
CA ILE A 199 -3.19 -18.90 0.87
C ILE A 199 -3.34 -18.87 -0.65
N SER A 200 -2.29 -19.31 -1.33
CA SER A 200 -2.24 -19.35 -2.79
C SER A 200 -2.91 -20.60 -3.38
N GLU A 201 -3.35 -20.51 -4.64
CA GLU A 201 -3.83 -21.66 -5.40
C GLU A 201 -2.79 -22.80 -5.48
N ASN A 202 -1.49 -22.49 -5.53
CA ASN A 202 -0.46 -23.53 -5.52
C ASN A 202 -0.45 -24.31 -4.19
N LEU A 203 -0.60 -23.61 -3.07
CA LEU A 203 -0.69 -24.24 -1.74
C LEU A 203 -1.96 -25.10 -1.64
N LEU A 204 -3.09 -24.61 -2.16
CA LEU A 204 -4.35 -25.33 -2.16
C LEU A 204 -4.33 -26.55 -3.10
N ARG A 205 -3.64 -26.44 -4.23
CA ARG A 205 -3.36 -27.57 -5.13
C ARG A 205 -2.54 -28.65 -4.44
N ASP A 206 -1.51 -28.28 -3.68
CA ASP A 206 -0.67 -29.24 -2.97
C ASP A 206 -1.45 -30.07 -1.94
N VAL A 207 -2.35 -29.44 -1.19
CA VAL A 207 -3.24 -30.17 -0.27
C VAL A 207 -4.27 -30.99 -1.05
N ALA A 208 -4.87 -30.44 -2.12
CA ALA A 208 -5.81 -31.17 -2.96
C ALA A 208 -5.19 -32.46 -3.50
N HIS A 209 -3.96 -32.43 -4.02
CA HIS A 209 -3.27 -33.62 -4.53
C HIS A 209 -3.10 -34.73 -3.47
N ARG A 210 -3.01 -34.38 -2.19
CA ARG A 210 -2.85 -35.31 -1.05
C ARG A 210 -4.17 -35.83 -0.50
N CYS A 211 -5.28 -35.20 -0.89
CA CYS A 211 -6.62 -35.60 -0.48
C CYS A 211 -7.25 -36.60 -1.46
N GLN A 212 -8.07 -37.49 -0.91
CA GLN A 212 -9.09 -38.24 -1.63
C GLN A 212 -10.23 -37.30 -2.05
N GLU A 213 -11.02 -37.74 -3.03
CA GLU A 213 -12.19 -36.99 -3.47
C GLU A 213 -13.21 -36.86 -2.33
N GLY A 214 -13.73 -35.65 -2.09
CA GLY A 214 -14.68 -35.38 -1.01
C GLY A 214 -14.09 -35.30 0.41
N GLU A 215 -12.77 -35.49 0.55
CA GLU A 215 -12.09 -35.47 1.85
C GLU A 215 -12.19 -34.09 2.52
N ALA A 216 -12.33 -34.09 3.85
CA ALA A 216 -12.38 -32.87 4.64
C ALA A 216 -10.96 -32.41 5.04
N VAL A 217 -10.68 -31.14 4.83
CA VAL A 217 -9.42 -30.47 5.18
C VAL A 217 -9.72 -29.37 6.18
N GLY A 218 -8.98 -29.35 7.29
CA GLY A 218 -9.13 -28.32 8.29
C GLY A 218 -8.61 -26.97 7.79
N PHE A 219 -9.18 -25.90 8.32
CA PHE A 219 -8.78 -24.54 8.02
C PHE A 219 -8.65 -23.74 9.32
N ALA A 220 -7.46 -23.22 9.62
CA ALA A 220 -7.22 -22.43 10.82
C ALA A 220 -6.28 -21.22 10.56
N PRO A 221 -6.50 -20.10 11.27
CA PRO A 221 -7.69 -19.79 12.08
C PRO A 221 -8.93 -19.56 11.21
N SER A 222 -10.10 -20.06 11.64
CA SER A 222 -11.38 -19.81 10.97
C SER A 222 -12.08 -18.62 11.63
N LEU A 223 -12.02 -17.45 10.98
CA LEU A 223 -12.53 -16.19 11.55
C LEU A 223 -14.01 -15.98 11.28
N ALA A 224 -14.51 -16.59 10.20
CA ALA A 224 -15.89 -16.49 9.80
C ALA A 224 -16.33 -17.76 9.05
N PRO A 225 -17.61 -18.16 9.19
CA PRO A 225 -18.12 -19.39 8.57
C PRO A 225 -18.07 -19.35 7.04
N PHE A 226 -18.03 -18.16 6.44
CA PHE A 226 -17.94 -17.99 4.98
C PHE A 226 -16.51 -18.11 4.42
N GLN A 227 -15.48 -18.07 5.26
CA GLN A 227 -14.09 -18.04 4.80
C GLN A 227 -13.66 -19.37 4.15
N PRO A 228 -13.88 -20.55 4.78
CA PRO A 228 -13.60 -21.83 4.13
C PRO A 228 -14.35 -22.05 2.79
N PRO A 229 -15.68 -21.86 2.68
CA PRO A 229 -16.36 -22.06 1.41
C PRO A 229 -15.96 -21.02 0.35
N GLY A 230 -15.59 -19.79 0.77
CA GLY A 230 -15.03 -18.79 -0.15
C GLY A 230 -13.71 -19.23 -0.78
N LEU A 231 -12.84 -19.90 -0.01
CA LEU A 231 -11.60 -20.47 -0.54
C LEU A 231 -11.83 -21.65 -1.49
N VAL A 232 -12.78 -22.53 -1.18
CA VAL A 232 -13.17 -23.63 -2.08
C VAL A 232 -13.71 -23.05 -3.39
N PHE A 233 -14.56 -22.03 -3.33
CA PHE A 233 -15.10 -21.36 -4.51
C PHE A 233 -14.01 -20.69 -5.36
N ALA A 234 -12.99 -20.11 -4.72
CA ALA A 234 -11.89 -19.43 -5.40
C ALA A 234 -10.78 -20.37 -5.91
N SER A 235 -10.79 -21.65 -5.54
CA SER A 235 -9.74 -22.62 -5.86
C SER A 235 -10.21 -23.71 -6.81
N PRO A 236 -9.80 -23.68 -8.09
CA PRO A 236 -10.08 -24.75 -9.04
C PRO A 236 -9.62 -26.12 -8.53
N SER A 237 -8.44 -26.20 -7.92
CA SER A 237 -7.89 -27.49 -7.45
C SER A 237 -8.71 -28.13 -6.33
N LEU A 238 -9.26 -27.32 -5.41
CA LEU A 238 -10.17 -27.83 -4.37
C LEU A 238 -11.52 -28.22 -4.96
N ALA A 239 -12.05 -27.42 -5.89
CA ALA A 239 -13.34 -27.68 -6.53
C ALA A 239 -13.32 -28.96 -7.37
N GLU A 240 -12.26 -29.19 -8.16
CA GLU A 240 -12.10 -30.39 -9.00
C GLU A 240 -12.12 -31.70 -8.18
N LYS A 241 -11.49 -31.70 -7.01
CA LYS A 241 -11.46 -32.86 -6.09
C LYS A 241 -12.59 -32.87 -5.06
N GLN A 242 -13.52 -31.93 -5.14
CA GLN A 242 -14.61 -31.77 -4.17
C GLN A 242 -14.11 -31.69 -2.72
N VAL A 243 -12.92 -31.13 -2.50
CA VAL A 243 -12.32 -31.03 -1.16
C VAL A 243 -13.15 -30.08 -0.31
N ARG A 244 -13.53 -30.54 0.89
CA ARG A 244 -14.32 -29.74 1.82
C ARG A 244 -13.40 -29.05 2.82
N LEU A 245 -13.27 -27.73 2.73
CA LEU A 245 -12.61 -26.95 3.79
C LEU A 245 -13.57 -26.73 4.96
N ILE A 246 -13.17 -27.14 6.15
CA ILE A 246 -13.92 -26.97 7.39
C ILE A 246 -13.14 -26.11 8.37
N GLY A 247 -13.82 -25.16 9.03
CA GLY A 247 -13.20 -24.35 10.07
C GLY A 247 -12.74 -25.24 11.22
N TRP A 248 -11.46 -25.14 11.59
CA TRP A 248 -10.87 -25.96 12.64
C TRP A 248 -10.90 -25.23 13.98
N ASN A 249 -11.50 -25.85 14.99
CA ASN A 249 -11.63 -25.35 16.37
C ASN A 249 -10.94 -26.28 17.40
N GLY A 250 -10.24 -27.33 16.96
CA GLY A 250 -9.61 -28.32 17.84
C GLY A 250 -10.52 -29.49 18.25
N GLU A 251 -11.82 -29.44 17.93
CA GLU A 251 -12.78 -30.51 18.19
C GLU A 251 -12.97 -31.41 16.96
N GLU A 252 -13.79 -32.46 17.09
CA GLU A 252 -14.13 -33.34 15.97
C GLU A 252 -14.98 -32.60 14.90
N PRO A 253 -14.82 -32.93 13.61
CA PRO A 253 -13.93 -33.97 13.06
C PRO A 253 -12.47 -33.53 13.02
N ARG A 254 -11.55 -34.48 13.25
CA ARG A 254 -10.10 -34.25 13.11
C ARG A 254 -9.66 -34.59 11.69
N PRO A 255 -9.56 -33.62 10.77
CA PRO A 255 -9.14 -33.88 9.41
C PRO A 255 -7.69 -34.37 9.38
N LYS A 256 -7.31 -35.14 8.37
CA LYS A 256 -5.92 -35.56 8.18
C LYS A 256 -5.00 -34.37 7.91
N TRP A 257 -5.49 -33.40 7.15
CA TRP A 257 -4.74 -32.23 6.71
C TRP A 257 -5.31 -30.95 7.30
N LEU A 258 -4.44 -29.99 7.61
CA LEU A 258 -4.81 -28.66 8.08
C LEU A 258 -4.09 -27.59 7.26
N VAL A 259 -4.86 -26.68 6.67
CA VAL A 259 -4.38 -25.43 6.08
C VAL A 259 -4.31 -24.38 7.17
N LEU A 260 -3.11 -23.86 7.40
CA LEU A 260 -2.81 -22.81 8.36
C LEU A 260 -2.38 -21.54 7.65
N TYR A 261 -2.77 -20.37 8.17
CA TYR A 261 -2.16 -19.10 7.79
C TYR A 261 -1.73 -18.28 9.01
N HIS A 262 -0.69 -17.48 8.81
CA HIS A 262 0.00 -16.75 9.85
C HIS A 262 -0.70 -15.42 10.12
N ARG A 263 -1.79 -15.47 10.89
CA ARG A 263 -2.39 -14.27 11.47
C ARG A 263 -2.06 -14.21 12.95
N ARG A 264 -1.09 -13.36 13.29
CA ARG A 264 -0.51 -13.26 14.64
C ARG A 264 -1.56 -13.00 15.70
N ALA A 265 -2.58 -12.20 15.38
CA ALA A 265 -3.70 -11.94 16.28
C ALA A 265 -4.42 -13.21 16.77
N ASP A 266 -4.46 -14.28 15.96
CA ASP A 266 -5.20 -15.50 16.27
C ASP A 266 -4.30 -16.71 16.55
N LEU A 267 -2.98 -16.63 16.26
CA LEU A 267 -2.06 -17.74 16.49
C LEU A 267 -2.03 -18.20 17.95
N ASN A 268 -2.21 -17.29 18.90
CA ASN A 268 -2.27 -17.63 20.33
C ASN A 268 -3.50 -18.49 20.68
N GLY A 269 -4.54 -18.50 19.85
CA GLY A 269 -5.70 -19.37 20.00
C GLY A 269 -5.47 -20.79 19.49
N LEU A 270 -4.36 -21.04 18.79
CA LEU A 270 -4.01 -22.37 18.29
C LEU A 270 -3.09 -23.09 19.29
N PRO A 271 -3.21 -24.42 19.47
CA PRO A 271 -2.32 -25.17 20.35
C PRO A 271 -0.85 -25.05 19.91
N PRO A 272 0.10 -24.73 20.82
CA PRO A 272 1.51 -24.56 20.45
C PRO A 272 2.12 -25.74 19.68
N PRO A 273 1.85 -27.02 20.04
CA PRO A 273 2.39 -28.17 19.29
C PRO A 273 1.97 -28.22 17.83
N LEU A 274 0.85 -27.57 17.48
CA LEU A 274 0.38 -27.45 16.09
C LEU A 274 1.32 -26.57 15.26
N LEU A 275 1.87 -25.54 15.90
CA LEU A 275 2.71 -24.55 15.24
C LEU A 275 4.12 -25.07 14.94
N ASP A 276 4.58 -26.03 15.73
CA ASP A 276 5.90 -26.67 15.60
C ASP A 276 5.90 -27.88 14.64
N ARG A 277 4.72 -28.29 14.14
CA ARG A 277 4.64 -29.42 13.19
C ARG A 277 5.36 -29.11 11.87
N PRO A 278 6.02 -30.10 11.27
CA PRO A 278 6.63 -29.93 9.95
C PRO A 278 5.54 -29.66 8.90
N SER A 279 5.76 -28.63 8.09
CA SER A 279 4.91 -28.30 6.94
C SER A 279 5.20 -29.22 5.77
N VAL A 280 4.16 -29.71 5.10
CA VAL A 280 4.30 -30.45 3.83
C VAL A 280 4.33 -29.54 2.61
N ALA A 281 3.80 -28.32 2.76
CA ALA A 281 3.85 -27.24 1.78
C ALA A 281 3.76 -25.90 2.53
N GLU A 282 4.45 -24.87 2.03
CA GLU A 282 4.52 -23.58 2.70
C GLU A 282 4.68 -22.43 1.69
N VAL A 283 3.98 -21.33 1.95
CA VAL A 283 4.19 -20.04 1.29
C VAL A 283 5.00 -19.17 2.23
N ARG A 284 6.20 -18.79 1.79
CA ARG A 284 7.09 -17.87 2.52
C ARG A 284 7.39 -16.61 1.73
N LYS A 285 7.61 -15.52 2.46
CA LYS A 285 8.20 -14.29 1.94
C LYS A 285 9.25 -13.79 2.90
N GLN A 286 10.45 -13.50 2.38
CA GLN A 286 11.58 -12.98 3.17
C GLN A 286 11.85 -13.80 4.45
N GLY A 287 11.73 -15.13 4.39
CA GLY A 287 11.96 -16.02 5.53
C GLY A 287 10.78 -16.18 6.49
N VAL A 288 9.72 -15.37 6.37
CA VAL A 288 8.49 -15.46 7.16
C VAL A 288 7.49 -16.37 6.47
N TRP A 289 6.94 -17.35 7.18
CA TRP A 289 5.87 -18.20 6.67
C TRP A 289 4.53 -17.44 6.75
N LEU A 290 3.74 -17.50 5.68
CA LEU A 290 2.45 -16.80 5.55
C LEU A 290 1.29 -17.78 5.56
N ALA A 291 1.47 -18.94 4.93
CA ALA A 291 0.51 -20.03 4.95
C ALA A 291 1.23 -21.37 4.78
N ARG A 292 0.68 -22.44 5.35
CA ARG A 292 1.27 -23.78 5.30
C ARG A 292 0.21 -24.86 5.39
N VAL A 293 0.57 -26.04 4.93
CA VAL A 293 -0.22 -27.27 5.09
C VAL A 293 0.54 -28.19 6.03
N ILE A 294 -0.15 -28.72 7.05
CA ILE A 294 0.42 -29.68 7.98
C ILE A 294 -0.43 -30.96 8.06
N SER A 295 0.19 -32.06 8.45
CA SER A 295 -0.49 -33.31 8.78
C SER A 295 -0.91 -33.32 10.25
N LEU A 296 -2.15 -33.70 10.53
CA LEU A 296 -2.65 -33.94 11.89
C LEU A 296 -2.44 -35.38 12.36
N THR A 297 -2.26 -36.33 11.45
CA THR A 297 -1.87 -37.71 11.79
C THR A 297 -0.38 -37.77 12.14
N GLU A 298 -0.01 -38.62 13.11
CA GLU A 298 1.40 -38.89 13.41
C GLU A 298 2.11 -39.45 12.16
N PRO A 299 3.41 -39.14 11.96
CA PRO A 299 4.20 -39.79 10.93
C PRO A 299 4.31 -41.28 11.27
N GLU A 300 3.92 -42.15 10.34
CA GLU A 300 4.20 -43.60 10.39
C GLU A 300 5.71 -43.87 10.38
#